data_AF-A0A2E3FQ19-F1
#
_entry.id   AF-A0A2E3FQ19-F1
#
_cell.length_a   1.000
_cell.length_b   1.000
_cell.length_c   1.000
_cell.angle_alpha   90.00
_cell.angle_beta   90.00
_cell.angle_gamma   90.00
#
_symmetry.space_group_name_H-M   'P 1'
#
loop_
_entity.id
_entity.type
_entity.pdbx_description
1 polymer ?
#
loop_
_entity_poly.entity_id
_entity_poly.type
_entity_poly.pdbx_seq_one_letter_code
_entity_poly.pdbx_strand_id
1 'polypeptide(L)'
;MNTQDLYDAILEVNFDHYITQHELDVEYDDFRLEIDLMYRENYDQFPLWDPEMEINLDKIADIVGQAHVELAELSVEEEQQKEKKAELKDQLQCHVELFLRYKSMKFEQEYPQNRRLKRKDIWSIQKVDFEAGDIEEEDAYLEVFEELIIEGYYEKIESGGDQKHDIFHVVEV
;
A
#
# COMPACT_ATOMS: atom_id res chain seq x y z
N MET A 1 16.17 29.70 34.38
CA MET A 1 16.46 28.61 33.44
C MET A 1 17.40 29.15 32.40
N ASN A 2 18.47 28.42 32.07
CA ASN A 2 19.30 28.76 30.92
C ASN A 2 18.44 28.53 29.66
N THR A 3 18.60 29.36 28.61
CA THR A 3 17.83 29.19 27.36
C THR A 3 18.12 27.85 26.68
N GLN A 4 19.32 27.31 26.91
CA GLN A 4 19.72 25.99 26.45
C GLN A 4 18.98 24.86 27.18
N ASP A 5 18.83 24.94 28.50
CA ASP A 5 18.08 23.92 29.27
C ASP A 5 16.61 23.87 28.85
N LEU A 6 16.03 25.02 28.47
CA LEU A 6 14.65 25.11 27.99
C LEU A 6 14.50 24.49 26.60
N TYR A 7 15.45 24.76 25.70
CA TYR A 7 15.48 24.17 24.35
C TYR A 7 15.59 22.65 24.42
N ASP A 8 16.53 22.11 25.21
CA ASP A 8 16.73 20.67 25.35
C ASP A 8 15.47 20.01 25.94
N ALA A 9 14.84 20.63 26.96
CA ALA A 9 13.62 20.12 27.57
C ALA A 9 12.41 20.07 26.60
N ILE A 10 12.23 21.10 25.76
CA ILE A 10 11.13 21.12 24.77
C ILE A 10 11.33 20.01 23.74
N LEU A 11 12.57 19.81 23.27
CA LEU A 11 12.88 18.75 22.32
C LEU A 11 12.72 17.36 22.91
N GLU A 12 13.18 17.13 24.15
CA GLU A 12 13.03 15.84 24.82
C GLU A 12 11.55 15.47 25.02
N VAL A 13 10.72 16.43 25.46
CA VAL A 13 9.28 16.18 25.65
C VAL A 13 8.58 15.85 24.34
N ASN A 14 8.87 16.61 23.28
CA ASN A 14 8.26 16.38 21.96
C ASN A 14 8.77 15.09 21.30
N PHE A 15 10.05 14.76 21.46
CA PHE A 15 10.60 13.50 20.98
C PHE A 15 9.99 12.29 21.70
N ASP A 16 9.85 12.35 23.03
CA ASP A 16 9.18 11.30 23.78
C ASP A 16 7.72 11.15 23.33
N HIS A 17 7.02 12.26 23.15
CA HIS A 17 5.62 12.26 22.74
C HIS A 17 5.39 11.69 21.34
N TYR A 18 6.16 12.12 20.34
CA TYR A 18 5.90 11.75 18.94
C TYR A 18 6.68 10.53 18.47
N ILE A 19 7.91 10.35 18.92
CA ILE A 19 8.79 9.27 18.43
C ILE A 19 8.72 8.07 19.38
N THR A 20 8.92 8.30 20.68
CA THR A 20 9.03 7.19 21.64
C THR A 20 7.69 6.52 21.91
N GLN A 21 6.61 7.28 22.09
CA GLN A 21 5.26 6.71 22.31
C GLN A 21 4.70 5.98 21.08
N HIS A 22 5.11 6.37 19.88
CA HIS A 22 4.72 5.73 18.63
C HIS A 22 5.73 4.67 18.15
N GLU A 23 6.77 4.38 18.94
CA GLU A 23 7.82 3.40 18.65
C GLU A 23 8.47 3.59 17.26
N LEU A 24 8.65 4.84 16.84
CA LEU A 24 9.23 5.18 15.54
C LEU A 24 10.76 5.03 15.57
N ASP A 25 11.34 4.51 14.48
CA ASP A 25 12.79 4.31 14.33
C ASP A 25 13.48 5.60 13.85
N VAL A 26 13.39 6.65 14.66
CA VAL A 26 14.04 7.95 14.40
C VAL A 26 15.01 8.26 15.53
N GLU A 27 16.26 8.55 15.20
CA GLU A 27 17.25 8.96 16.19
C GLU A 27 16.96 10.38 16.71
N TYR A 28 17.19 10.61 18.00
CA TYR A 28 16.98 11.92 18.63
C TYR A 28 17.74 13.05 17.94
N ASP A 29 18.98 12.78 17.51
CA ASP A 29 19.83 13.76 16.83
C ASP A 29 19.28 14.15 15.45
N ASP A 30 18.66 13.21 14.73
CA ASP A 30 18.02 13.46 13.43
C ASP A 30 16.74 14.28 13.60
N PHE A 31 15.89 13.94 14.57
CA PHE A 31 14.70 14.71 14.90
C PHE A 31 15.04 16.15 15.30
N ARG A 32 16.07 16.33 16.12
CA ARG A 32 16.58 17.64 16.49
C ARG A 32 17.08 18.43 15.28
N LEU A 33 17.84 17.78 14.38
CA LEU A 33 18.36 18.42 13.19
C LEU A 33 17.24 18.94 12.30
N GLU A 34 16.20 18.14 12.08
CA GLU A 34 15.05 18.52 11.27
C GLU A 34 14.30 19.72 11.85
N ILE A 35 14.06 19.71 13.17
CA ILE A 35 13.47 20.85 13.87
C ILE A 35 14.32 22.10 13.69
N ASP A 36 15.64 22.00 13.91
CA ASP A 36 16.56 23.13 13.77
C ASP A 36 16.61 23.67 12.33
N LEU A 37 16.51 22.79 11.32
CA LEU A 37 16.44 23.18 9.92
C LEU A 37 15.13 23.92 9.62
N MET A 38 14.00 23.32 9.97
CA MET A 38 12.68 23.94 9.77
C MET A 38 12.54 25.26 10.52
N TYR A 39 13.09 25.35 11.73
CA TYR A 39 13.08 26.59 12.50
C TYR A 39 13.82 27.71 11.76
N ARG A 40 15.00 27.40 11.20
CA ARG A 40 15.78 28.38 10.42
C ARG A 40 15.08 28.76 9.12
N GLU A 41 14.46 27.82 8.44
CA GLU A 41 13.69 28.11 7.22
C GLU A 41 12.51 29.06 7.48
N ASN A 42 11.83 28.90 8.61
CA ASN A 42 10.65 29.70 8.93
C ASN A 42 10.98 31.06 9.58
N TYR A 43 12.03 31.13 10.38
CA TYR A 43 12.32 32.31 11.22
C TYR A 43 13.66 33.00 10.90
N ASP A 44 14.47 32.46 9.99
CA ASP A 44 15.80 32.98 9.58
C ASP A 44 16.76 33.24 10.77
N GLN A 45 16.58 32.48 11.85
CA GLN A 45 17.38 32.58 13.07
C GLN A 45 17.53 31.25 13.78
N PHE A 46 18.52 31.15 14.66
CA PHE A 46 18.71 29.97 15.50
C PHE A 46 17.74 30.01 16.69
N PRO A 47 17.18 28.85 17.11
CA PRO A 47 16.27 28.78 18.26
C PRO A 47 16.84 29.44 19.52
N LEU A 48 18.13 29.22 19.81
CA LEU A 48 18.78 29.77 21.01
C LEU A 48 18.91 31.30 21.02
N TRP A 49 18.72 31.96 19.88
CA TRP A 49 18.82 33.42 19.75
C TRP A 49 17.45 34.09 19.68
N ASP A 50 16.37 33.31 19.64
CA ASP A 50 15.01 33.82 19.57
C ASP A 50 14.44 34.07 20.98
N PRO A 51 14.00 35.30 21.31
CA PRO A 51 13.31 35.58 22.57
C PRO A 51 11.93 34.88 22.68
N GLU A 52 11.31 34.49 21.56
CA GLU A 52 10.03 33.75 21.52
C GLU A 52 10.23 32.24 21.23
N MET A 53 11.44 31.73 21.46
CA MET A 53 11.84 30.34 21.18
C MET A 53 10.84 29.30 21.69
N GLU A 54 10.35 29.45 22.92
CA GLU A 54 9.45 28.47 23.54
C GLU A 54 8.20 28.21 22.68
N ILE A 55 7.57 29.27 22.17
CA ILE A 55 6.33 29.16 21.39
C ILE A 55 6.61 28.68 19.97
N ASN A 56 7.70 29.15 19.38
CA ASN A 56 8.04 28.84 17.98
C ASN A 56 8.61 27.42 17.84
N LEU A 57 9.41 26.98 18.82
CA LEU A 57 10.06 25.67 18.79
C LEU A 57 9.04 24.57 19.02
N ASP A 58 8.11 24.77 19.96
CA ASP A 58 7.02 23.83 20.23
C ASP A 58 6.14 23.60 18.99
N LYS A 59 5.76 24.68 18.28
CA LYS A 59 5.01 24.57 17.02
C LYS A 59 5.77 23.81 15.93
N ILE A 60 7.07 24.06 15.78
CA ILE A 60 7.88 23.37 14.77
C ILE A 60 8.04 21.90 15.15
N ALA A 61 8.24 21.61 16.44
CA ALA A 61 8.34 20.25 16.95
C ALA A 61 7.02 19.47 16.76
N ASP A 62 5.86 20.11 16.98
CA ASP A 62 4.55 19.54 16.69
C ASP A 62 4.41 19.18 15.20
N ILE A 63 4.81 20.07 14.30
CA ILE A 63 4.68 19.84 12.85
C ILE A 63 5.59 18.68 12.41
N VAL A 64 6.86 18.67 12.85
CA VAL A 64 7.81 17.61 12.52
C VAL A 64 7.36 16.28 13.12
N GLY A 65 6.95 16.28 14.38
CA GLY A 65 6.45 15.09 15.07
C GLY A 65 5.22 14.48 14.40
N GLN A 66 4.23 15.31 14.06
CA GLN A 66 3.04 14.87 13.32
C GLN A 66 3.39 14.31 11.95
N ALA A 67 4.32 14.94 11.22
CA ALA A 67 4.75 14.45 9.92
C ALA A 67 5.36 13.05 10.01
N HIS A 68 6.18 12.75 11.03
CA HIS A 68 6.73 11.41 11.24
C HIS A 68 5.66 10.37 11.55
N VAL A 69 4.68 10.72 12.39
CA VAL A 69 3.54 9.82 12.70
C VAL A 69 2.72 9.56 11.44
N GLU A 70 2.36 10.59 10.69
CA GLU A 70 1.59 10.46 9.44
C GLU A 70 2.34 9.61 8.40
N LEU A 71 3.65 9.80 8.25
CA LEU A 71 4.47 8.99 7.35
C LEU A 71 4.50 7.51 7.78
N ALA A 72 4.61 7.24 9.08
CA ALA A 72 4.57 5.90 9.60
C ALA A 72 3.20 5.24 9.35
N GLU A 73 2.09 5.94 9.63
CA GLU A 73 0.74 5.44 9.36
C GLU A 73 0.53 5.15 7.88
N LEU A 74 0.94 6.04 6.99
CA LEU A 74 0.87 5.83 5.54
C LEU A 74 1.67 4.60 5.10
N SER A 75 2.87 4.39 5.66
CA SER A 75 3.68 3.22 5.33
C SER A 75 3.01 1.90 5.72
N VAL A 76 2.34 1.89 6.88
CA VAL A 76 1.57 0.72 7.36
C VAL A 76 0.34 0.50 6.49
N GLU A 77 -0.38 1.55 6.13
CA GLU A 77 -1.53 1.46 5.22
C GLU A 77 -1.11 0.92 3.84
N GLU A 78 0.01 1.38 3.29
CA GLU A 78 0.56 0.87 2.03
C GLU A 78 0.93 -0.61 2.12
N GLU A 79 1.53 -1.05 3.23
CA GLU A 79 1.89 -2.45 3.44
C GLU A 79 0.64 -3.33 3.58
N GLN A 80 -0.36 -2.89 4.35
CA GLN A 80 -1.65 -3.58 4.45
C GLN A 80 -2.37 -3.68 3.11
N GLN A 81 -2.33 -2.63 2.29
CA GLN A 81 -2.91 -2.68 0.94
C GLN A 81 -2.16 -3.67 0.04
N LYS A 82 -0.82 -3.73 0.13
CA LYS A 82 -0.03 -4.72 -0.61
C LYS A 82 -0.34 -6.14 -0.17
N GLU A 83 -0.46 -6.39 1.13
CA GLU A 83 -0.83 -7.71 1.67
C GLU A 83 -2.21 -8.14 1.17
N LYS A 84 -3.24 -7.29 1.31
CA LYS A 84 -4.59 -7.56 0.79
C LYS A 84 -4.58 -7.87 -0.70
N LYS A 85 -3.80 -7.12 -1.48
CA LYS A 85 -3.69 -7.34 -2.93
C LYS A 85 -2.99 -8.66 -3.26
N ALA A 86 -1.99 -9.05 -2.48
CA ALA A 86 -1.32 -10.34 -2.62
C ALA A 86 -2.28 -11.50 -2.31
N GLU A 87 -3.10 -11.38 -1.27
CA GLU A 87 -4.14 -12.37 -0.95
C GLU A 87 -5.15 -12.52 -2.09
N LEU A 88 -5.63 -11.41 -2.66
CA LEU A 88 -6.52 -11.43 -3.82
C LEU A 88 -5.87 -12.07 -5.06
N LYS A 89 -4.55 -11.87 -5.28
CA LYS A 89 -3.80 -12.53 -6.35
C LYS A 89 -3.82 -14.04 -6.18
N ASP A 90 -3.46 -14.51 -5.00
CA ASP A 90 -3.40 -15.96 -4.70
C ASP A 90 -4.78 -16.61 -4.80
N GLN A 91 -5.82 -15.93 -4.32
CA GLN A 91 -7.20 -16.39 -4.39
C GLN A 91 -7.68 -16.49 -5.83
N LEU A 92 -7.46 -15.44 -6.64
CA LEU A 92 -7.81 -15.45 -8.05
C LEU A 92 -7.09 -16.57 -8.81
N GLN A 93 -5.79 -16.76 -8.58
CA GLN A 93 -5.02 -17.85 -9.20
C GLN A 93 -5.59 -19.22 -8.83
N CYS A 94 -5.89 -19.46 -7.54
CA CYS A 94 -6.51 -20.69 -7.09
C CYS A 94 -7.85 -20.95 -7.78
N HIS A 95 -8.70 -19.93 -7.89
CA HIS A 95 -10.03 -20.08 -8.47
C HIS A 95 -10.01 -20.19 -9.99
N VAL A 96 -9.06 -19.55 -10.66
CA VAL A 96 -8.79 -19.78 -12.09
C VAL A 96 -8.37 -21.23 -12.32
N GLU A 97 -7.51 -21.81 -11.48
CA GLU A 97 -7.13 -23.21 -11.60
C GLU A 97 -8.30 -24.16 -11.34
N LEU A 98 -9.15 -23.88 -10.35
CA LEU A 98 -10.39 -24.64 -10.15
C LEU A 98 -11.31 -24.53 -11.37
N PHE A 99 -11.51 -23.33 -11.91
CA PHE A 99 -12.30 -23.09 -13.10
C PHE A 99 -11.77 -23.90 -14.30
N LEU A 100 -10.46 -23.89 -14.54
CA LEU A 100 -9.83 -24.67 -15.60
C LEU A 100 -9.99 -26.18 -15.40
N ARG A 101 -9.86 -26.67 -14.16
CA ARG A 101 -10.12 -28.08 -13.82
C ARG A 101 -11.57 -28.46 -14.11
N TYR A 102 -12.54 -27.67 -13.67
CA TYR A 102 -13.96 -27.93 -13.95
C TYR A 102 -14.26 -27.88 -15.45
N LYS A 103 -13.66 -26.92 -16.17
CA LYS A 103 -13.75 -26.83 -17.62
C LYS A 103 -13.20 -28.09 -18.29
N SER A 104 -12.08 -28.64 -17.81
CA SER A 104 -11.46 -29.87 -18.33
C SER A 104 -12.25 -31.15 -18.05
N MET A 105 -13.22 -31.12 -17.14
CA MET A 105 -14.08 -32.28 -16.82
C MET A 105 -15.38 -32.33 -17.63
N LYS A 106 -15.71 -31.29 -18.42
CA LYS A 106 -16.93 -31.29 -19.24
C LYS A 106 -16.86 -32.36 -20.33
N PHE A 107 -17.95 -33.10 -20.52
CA PHE A 107 -18.05 -34.27 -21.42
C PHE A 107 -18.01 -33.89 -22.92
N GLU A 108 -18.53 -32.71 -23.27
CA GLU A 108 -18.40 -32.11 -24.60
C GLU A 108 -17.36 -30.98 -24.51
N GLN A 109 -16.22 -31.16 -25.18
CA GLN A 109 -15.19 -30.13 -25.30
C GLN A 109 -14.94 -29.86 -26.78
N GLU A 110 -15.14 -28.62 -27.21
CA GLU A 110 -14.79 -28.20 -28.57
C GLU A 110 -13.26 -28.13 -28.79
N TYR A 111 -12.46 -28.06 -27.71
CA TYR A 111 -11.00 -27.97 -27.78
C TYR A 111 -10.33 -28.76 -26.66
N PRO A 112 -9.17 -29.40 -26.92
CA PRO A 112 -8.43 -30.15 -25.91
C PRO A 112 -7.87 -29.20 -24.86
N GLN A 113 -8.27 -29.39 -23.59
CA GLN A 113 -7.66 -28.89 -22.34
C GLN A 113 -6.75 -27.66 -22.47
N ASN A 114 -7.26 -26.57 -23.05
CA ASN A 114 -6.47 -25.37 -23.16
C ASN A 114 -6.52 -24.67 -21.80
N ARG A 115 -5.34 -24.43 -21.18
CA ARG A 115 -5.12 -23.44 -20.10
C ARG A 115 -5.44 -22.04 -20.63
N ARG A 116 -6.61 -21.87 -21.25
CA ARG A 116 -7.07 -20.67 -21.91
C ARG A 116 -8.40 -20.28 -21.31
N LEU A 117 -8.54 -19.00 -21.04
CA LEU A 117 -9.75 -18.40 -20.49
C LEU A 117 -10.03 -17.10 -21.24
N LYS A 118 -11.30 -16.71 -21.29
CA LYS A 118 -11.69 -15.39 -21.78
C LYS A 118 -11.68 -14.41 -20.63
N ARG A 119 -11.47 -13.12 -20.91
CA ARG A 119 -11.60 -12.07 -19.89
C ARG A 119 -12.93 -12.14 -19.13
N LYS A 120 -14.04 -12.39 -19.83
CA LYS A 120 -15.37 -12.59 -19.21
C LYS A 120 -15.46 -13.76 -18.22
N ASP A 121 -14.53 -14.71 -18.27
CA ASP A 121 -14.51 -15.85 -17.35
C ASP A 121 -14.00 -15.38 -15.98
N ILE A 122 -13.08 -14.41 -15.93
CA ILE A 122 -12.65 -13.74 -14.68
C ILE A 122 -13.83 -13.04 -14.00
N TRP A 123 -14.65 -12.30 -14.76
CA TRP A 123 -15.89 -11.72 -14.26
C TRP A 123 -16.86 -12.76 -13.67
N SER A 124 -16.90 -13.95 -14.26
CA SER A 124 -17.76 -15.02 -13.76
C SER A 124 -17.23 -15.61 -12.46
N ILE A 125 -15.91 -15.76 -12.31
CA ILE A 125 -15.26 -16.18 -11.07
C ILE A 125 -15.49 -15.14 -9.97
N GLN A 126 -15.19 -13.88 -10.24
CA GLN A 126 -15.40 -12.76 -9.32
C GLN A 126 -16.83 -12.70 -8.80
N LYS A 127 -17.81 -12.85 -9.69
CA LYS A 127 -19.22 -12.85 -9.30
C LYS A 127 -19.56 -13.96 -8.31
N VAL A 128 -19.02 -15.16 -8.52
CA VAL A 128 -19.26 -16.31 -7.62
C VAL A 128 -18.65 -16.05 -6.24
N ASP A 129 -17.42 -15.55 -6.20
CA ASP A 129 -16.70 -15.29 -4.96
C ASP A 129 -17.34 -14.14 -4.18
N PHE A 130 -17.79 -13.08 -4.87
CA PHE A 130 -18.50 -11.98 -4.25
C PHE A 130 -19.84 -12.43 -3.65
N GLU A 131 -20.61 -13.27 -4.38
CA GLU A 131 -21.85 -13.85 -3.88
C GLU A 131 -21.61 -14.82 -2.69
N ALA A 132 -20.45 -15.46 -2.63
CA ALA A 132 -20.03 -16.32 -1.53
C ALA A 132 -19.52 -15.54 -0.30
N GLY A 133 -19.20 -14.25 -0.47
CA GLY A 133 -18.60 -13.41 0.57
C GLY A 133 -17.08 -13.62 0.72
N ASP A 134 -16.44 -14.21 -0.28
CA ASP A 134 -14.99 -14.47 -0.28
C ASP A 134 -14.18 -13.24 -0.75
N ILE A 135 -14.83 -12.25 -1.38
CA ILE A 135 -14.26 -10.95 -1.73
C ILE A 135 -15.22 -9.82 -1.36
N GLU A 136 -14.68 -8.67 -0.95
CA GLU A 136 -15.47 -7.53 -0.45
C GLU A 136 -16.06 -6.66 -1.57
N GLU A 137 -15.37 -6.53 -2.70
CA GLU A 137 -15.75 -5.66 -3.81
C GLU A 137 -16.13 -6.46 -5.07
N GLU A 138 -17.15 -5.99 -5.80
CA GLU A 138 -17.67 -6.66 -6.99
C GLU A 138 -16.66 -6.65 -8.16
N ASP A 139 -15.62 -5.80 -8.12
CA ASP A 139 -14.60 -5.62 -9.16
C ASP A 139 -13.15 -5.88 -8.70
N ALA A 140 -12.95 -6.42 -7.49
CA ALA A 140 -11.63 -6.64 -6.87
C ALA A 140 -10.62 -7.41 -7.74
N TYR A 141 -11.06 -8.42 -8.48
CA TYR A 141 -10.17 -9.24 -9.30
C TYR A 141 -9.77 -8.62 -10.63
N LEU A 142 -10.45 -7.58 -11.11
CA LEU A 142 -10.13 -7.02 -12.42
C LEU A 142 -8.81 -6.28 -12.41
N GLU A 143 -8.58 -5.46 -11.39
CA GLU A 143 -7.31 -4.77 -11.21
C GLU A 143 -6.19 -5.78 -11.01
N VAL A 144 -6.42 -6.75 -10.13
CA VAL A 144 -5.47 -7.83 -9.85
C VAL A 144 -5.14 -8.66 -11.10
N PHE A 145 -6.13 -8.93 -11.94
CA PHE A 145 -5.95 -9.67 -13.19
C PHE A 145 -5.06 -8.91 -14.18
N GLU A 146 -5.20 -7.60 -14.31
CA GLU A 146 -4.30 -6.79 -15.16
C GLU A 146 -2.85 -6.83 -14.66
N GLU A 147 -2.64 -6.78 -13.34
CA GLU A 147 -1.30 -6.92 -12.78
C GLU A 147 -0.70 -8.29 -13.07
N LEU A 148 -1.47 -9.36 -12.90
CA LEU A 148 -1.03 -10.72 -13.20
C LEU A 148 -0.71 -10.94 -14.70
N ILE A 149 -1.37 -10.20 -15.60
CA ILE A 149 -1.00 -10.16 -17.02
C ILE A 149 0.39 -9.53 -17.18
N ILE A 150 0.64 -8.39 -16.52
CA ILE A 150 1.93 -7.68 -16.58
C ILE A 150 3.06 -8.52 -15.97
N GLU A 151 2.78 -9.22 -14.87
CA GLU A 151 3.72 -10.13 -14.19
C GLU A 151 3.98 -11.42 -14.98
N GLY A 152 3.19 -11.70 -16.02
CA GLY A 152 3.40 -12.83 -16.93
C GLY A 152 2.70 -14.13 -16.55
N TYR A 153 1.80 -14.11 -15.55
CA TYR A 153 0.95 -15.27 -15.22
C TYR A 153 -0.09 -15.55 -16.31
N TYR A 154 -0.49 -14.52 -17.06
CA TYR A 154 -1.46 -14.61 -18.15
C TYR A 154 -0.92 -13.99 -19.44
N GLU A 155 -0.79 -14.79 -20.49
CA GLU A 155 -0.40 -14.30 -21.81
C GLU A 155 -1.63 -14.07 -22.69
N LYS A 156 -1.83 -12.85 -23.18
CA LYS A 156 -2.88 -12.58 -24.16
C LYS A 156 -2.53 -13.21 -25.52
N ILE A 157 -3.33 -14.17 -25.95
CA ILE A 157 -3.11 -14.91 -27.21
C ILE A 157 -3.94 -14.34 -28.36
N GLU A 158 -5.17 -13.93 -28.08
CA GLU A 158 -6.10 -13.47 -29.12
C GLU A 158 -6.92 -12.28 -28.60
N SER A 159 -7.04 -11.25 -29.44
CA SER A 159 -7.96 -10.15 -29.19
C SER A 159 -9.34 -10.49 -29.72
N GLY A 160 -10.36 -10.37 -28.88
CA GLY A 160 -11.74 -10.51 -29.32
C GLY A 160 -12.24 -9.28 -30.08
N GLY A 161 -13.47 -9.35 -30.61
CA GLY A 161 -14.15 -8.15 -31.14
C GLY A 161 -14.48 -7.10 -30.06
N ASP A 162 -14.37 -7.48 -28.79
CA ASP A 162 -14.53 -6.67 -27.58
C ASP A 162 -13.49 -7.21 -26.56
N GLN A 163 -12.93 -6.35 -25.70
CA GLN A 163 -11.96 -6.73 -24.67
C GLN A 163 -12.45 -7.86 -23.77
N LYS A 164 -13.76 -7.94 -23.49
CA LYS A 164 -14.35 -9.04 -22.70
C LYS A 164 -14.19 -10.43 -23.35
N HIS A 165 -13.93 -10.46 -24.65
CA HIS A 165 -13.74 -11.67 -25.45
C HIS A 165 -12.27 -11.97 -25.74
N ASP A 166 -11.35 -11.15 -25.23
CA ASP A 166 -9.92 -11.44 -25.28
C ASP A 166 -9.63 -12.79 -24.63
N ILE A 167 -8.75 -13.56 -25.26
CA ILE A 167 -8.36 -14.90 -24.84
C ILE A 167 -6.95 -14.84 -24.26
N PHE A 168 -6.83 -15.33 -23.03
CA PHE A 168 -5.59 -15.43 -22.28
C PHE A 168 -5.20 -16.89 -22.14
N HIS A 169 -3.90 -17.16 -22.15
CA HIS A 169 -3.30 -18.41 -21.76
C HIS A 169 -2.71 -18.27 -20.36
N VAL A 170 -3.06 -19.18 -19.46
CA VAL A 170 -2.49 -19.25 -18.12
C VAL A 170 -1.13 -19.95 -18.21
N VAL A 171 -0.07 -19.22 -17.88
CA VAL A 171 1.30 -19.74 -17.87
C VAL A 171 1.45 -20.66 -16.65
N GLU A 172 2.21 -21.75 -16.77
CA GLU A 172 2.61 -22.54 -15.59
C GLU A 172 3.77 -21.81 -14.92
N VAL A 173 3.61 -21.45 -13.65
CA VAL A 173 4.64 -20.81 -12.81
C VAL A 173 5.21 -21.82 -11.83
#